data_AF-D3HIW1-F1
#
_entry.id   AF-D3HIW1-F1
#
_cell.length_a   1.000
_cell.length_b   1.000
_cell.length_c   1.000
_cell.angle_alpha   90.00
_cell.angle_beta   90.00
_cell.angle_gamma   90.00
#
_symmetry.space_group_name_H-M   'P 1'
#
loop_
_entity.id
_entity.type
_entity.pdbx_description
1 polymer ?
#
loop_
_entity_poly.entity_id
_entity_poly.type
_entity_poly.pdbx_seq_one_letter_code
_entity_poly.pdbx_strand_id
1 'polypeptide(L)'
;MMTITELLSYFGHKESKNLTQEIAHNIAQIKEICDNEFHNQSFYGNSALNRLMLLNERIANLLTPEVIEYLFTNEPTDQSKIFRNSSGMIALKDAIYHGFNDGLIAIKLMTNNEQKFGPEQYEAQKANYDKNTTRIVENIKIAAGIAEKIEDDISKAISVSEKFEHIVETIDNVKKADKSDKLLYVPGYTPQSMRSQVKGGFSHLCSALKIEFDKEFNEVKNETLDSLCEKFLNSSSAMLEGTVIHLFYDRAHIEAAIEQDTVITIGGVGYHYQDIFRAMVSKIDSAPEKYPACAKEQFDVRLTLVMNDLEKRKKEFEPDSLIISLDAKTQFLSLLHEIKSKVKAFKHNNQPRAAKAASKLHTQLSTASLEYFKAEYVTRKNYKIFNELCANAIQEARPVLEKHRGWKDIFAKLIVGIATLGIVPAAMAIKSKIQTGSFSFRLLKTASHKQLDIIEKQARELEPIQTISMN
;
A
#
# COMPACT_ATOMS: atom_id res chain seq x y z
N MET A 1 22.02 6.63 19.53
CA MET A 1 21.12 7.76 19.24
C MET A 1 19.71 7.21 19.32
N MET A 2 18.83 7.91 20.02
CA MET A 2 17.42 7.54 20.20
C MET A 2 16.56 8.55 19.46
N THR A 3 15.46 8.08 18.88
CA THR A 3 14.38 8.92 18.39
C THR A 3 13.61 9.55 19.56
N ILE A 4 12.87 10.62 19.29
CA ILE A 4 12.05 11.29 20.31
C ILE A 4 10.95 10.36 20.86
N THR A 5 10.38 9.48 20.05
CA THR A 5 9.33 8.54 20.49
C THR A 5 9.90 7.43 21.36
N GLU A 6 11.09 6.89 21.04
CA GLU A 6 11.81 5.97 21.93
C GLU A 6 12.12 6.62 23.28
N LEU A 7 12.52 7.89 23.27
CA LEU A 7 12.75 8.66 24.49
C LEU A 7 11.47 8.86 25.31
N LEU A 8 10.33 9.10 24.66
CA LEU A 8 9.03 9.18 25.33
C LEU A 8 8.58 7.82 25.89
N SER A 9 8.88 6.71 25.20
CA SER A 9 8.59 5.36 25.69
C SER A 9 9.44 4.98 26.92
N TYR A 10 10.64 5.54 27.07
CA TYR A 10 11.52 5.29 28.22
C TYR A 10 10.87 5.63 29.57
N PHE A 11 9.98 6.63 29.61
CA PHE A 11 9.27 7.01 30.83
C PHE A 11 8.35 5.92 31.38
N GLY A 12 7.91 4.96 30.56
CA GLY A 12 7.09 3.83 31.01
C GLY A 12 7.77 2.91 32.02
N HIS A 13 9.08 3.07 32.23
CA HIS A 13 9.86 2.34 33.23
C HIS A 13 10.21 3.15 34.48
N LYS A 14 9.84 4.45 34.52
CA LYS A 14 10.09 5.32 35.68
C LYS A 14 8.95 5.21 36.69
N GLU A 15 9.27 5.51 37.95
CA GLU A 15 8.26 5.65 38.99
C GLU A 15 7.34 6.84 38.70
N SER A 16 6.07 6.70 39.10
CA SER A 16 5.05 7.73 38.94
C SER A 16 5.44 9.04 39.62
N LYS A 17 5.40 10.14 38.87
CA LYS A 17 5.67 11.48 39.39
C LYS A 17 4.49 12.00 40.21
N ASN A 18 4.77 12.58 41.38
CA ASN A 18 3.75 13.26 42.19
C ASN A 18 3.15 14.49 41.50
N LEU A 19 1.83 14.67 41.60
CA LEU A 19 1.12 15.84 41.09
C LEU A 19 1.34 17.05 42.02
N THR A 20 2.11 18.04 41.58
CA THR A 20 2.22 19.33 42.27
C THR A 20 1.14 20.30 41.80
N GLN A 21 0.93 21.40 42.53
CA GLN A 21 -0.03 22.45 42.13
C GLN A 21 0.35 23.09 40.79
N GLU A 22 1.64 23.30 40.54
CA GLU A 22 2.14 23.85 39.27
C GLU A 22 1.90 22.90 38.10
N ILE A 23 2.19 21.61 38.26
CA ILE A 23 1.91 20.60 37.22
C ILE A 23 0.41 20.56 36.91
N ALA A 24 -0.44 20.54 37.95
CA ALA A 24 -1.89 20.56 37.76
C ALA A 24 -2.38 21.81 37.03
N HIS A 25 -1.83 22.98 37.36
CA HIS A 25 -2.15 24.25 36.72
C HIS A 25 -1.77 24.25 35.23
N ASN A 26 -0.54 23.82 34.90
CA ASN A 26 -0.06 23.77 33.52
C ASN A 26 -0.87 22.77 32.68
N ILE A 27 -1.19 21.59 33.22
CA ILE A 27 -2.02 20.60 32.52
C ILE A 27 -3.42 21.17 32.24
N ALA A 28 -4.02 21.86 33.21
CA ALA A 28 -5.33 22.49 33.01
C ALA A 28 -5.31 23.55 31.90
N GLN A 29 -4.26 24.38 31.85
CA GLN A 29 -4.11 25.38 30.79
C GLN A 29 -3.84 24.75 29.42
N ILE A 30 -3.00 23.71 29.35
CA ILE A 30 -2.79 22.95 28.10
C ILE A 30 -4.11 22.36 27.61
N LYS A 31 -4.88 21.75 28.52
CA LYS A 31 -6.19 21.18 28.20
C LYS A 31 -7.14 22.25 27.64
N GLU A 32 -7.22 23.41 28.29
CA GLU A 32 -8.06 24.52 27.82
C GLU A 32 -7.67 24.97 26.41
N ILE A 33 -6.37 25.15 26.14
CA ILE A 33 -5.90 25.52 24.79
C ILE A 33 -6.25 24.43 23.78
N CYS A 34 -6.00 23.16 24.11
CA CYS A 34 -6.27 22.03 23.22
C CYS A 34 -7.76 21.83 22.91
N ASP A 35 -8.62 21.96 23.91
CA ASP A 35 -10.06 21.82 23.77
C ASP A 35 -10.65 22.97 22.93
N ASN A 36 -10.06 24.17 23.03
CA ASN A 36 -10.53 25.34 22.28
C ASN A 36 -9.99 25.38 20.84
N GLU A 37 -8.71 25.07 20.63
CA GLU A 37 -8.02 25.36 19.37
C GLU A 37 -7.67 24.11 18.56
N PHE A 38 -7.48 22.97 19.22
CA PHE A 38 -6.98 21.73 18.59
C PHE A 38 -8.01 20.59 18.62
N HIS A 39 -9.31 20.89 18.70
CA HIS A 39 -10.36 19.86 18.82
C HIS A 39 -10.95 19.38 17.48
N ASN A 40 -10.78 20.11 16.38
CA ASN A 40 -11.47 19.83 15.11
C ASN A 40 -10.76 18.78 14.25
N GLN A 41 -10.91 17.51 14.64
CA GLN A 41 -10.31 16.35 13.96
C GLN A 41 -10.88 16.13 12.56
N SER A 42 -12.17 16.37 12.34
CA SER A 42 -12.80 16.20 11.02
C SER A 42 -12.12 17.00 9.91
N PHE A 43 -11.53 18.15 10.26
CA PHE A 43 -10.89 19.03 9.29
C PHE A 43 -9.40 18.70 9.09
N TYR A 44 -8.69 18.44 10.18
CA TYR A 44 -7.23 18.32 10.17
C TYR A 44 -6.74 16.87 10.11
N GLY A 45 -7.51 15.91 10.65
CA GLY A 45 -7.03 14.60 11.02
C GLY A 45 -6.18 14.65 12.31
N ASN A 46 -5.99 13.49 12.96
CA ASN A 46 -5.30 13.44 14.25
C ASN A 46 -3.83 13.87 14.17
N SER A 47 -3.09 13.38 13.17
CA SER A 47 -1.66 13.68 13.06
C SER A 47 -1.39 15.17 12.86
N ALA A 48 -2.17 15.85 12.00
CA ALA A 48 -2.00 17.28 11.75
C ALA A 48 -2.33 18.12 12.99
N LEU A 49 -3.41 17.81 13.73
CA LEU A 49 -3.73 18.49 14.98
C LEU A 49 -2.62 18.35 16.02
N ASN A 50 -2.09 17.15 16.15
CA ASN A 50 -1.04 16.88 17.12
C ASN A 50 0.25 17.64 16.76
N ARG A 51 0.60 17.76 15.48
CA ARG A 51 1.72 18.60 15.03
C ARG A 51 1.48 20.09 15.29
N LEU A 52 0.28 20.60 14.99
CA LEU A 52 -0.09 22.00 15.28
C LEU A 52 0.03 22.34 16.77
N MET A 53 -0.37 21.41 17.65
CA MET A 53 -0.18 21.54 19.08
C MET A 53 1.31 21.68 19.45
N LEU A 54 2.19 20.88 18.84
CA LEU A 54 3.65 20.91 19.08
C LEU A 54 4.35 22.13 18.48
N LEU A 55 3.69 22.85 17.57
CA LEU A 55 4.17 24.12 17.00
C LEU A 55 3.72 25.34 17.82
N ASN A 56 2.85 25.17 18.82
CA ASN A 56 2.24 26.27 19.56
C ASN A 56 3.12 26.79 20.71
N GLU A 57 3.36 28.10 20.74
CA GLU A 57 4.21 28.74 21.76
C GLU A 57 3.67 28.59 23.20
N ARG A 58 2.34 28.72 23.40
CA ARG A 58 1.77 28.59 24.75
C ARG A 58 1.90 27.15 25.25
N ILE A 59 1.67 26.17 24.38
CA ILE A 59 1.87 24.76 24.72
C ILE A 59 3.34 24.49 25.08
N ALA A 60 4.28 24.99 24.27
CA ALA A 60 5.71 24.83 24.54
C ALA A 60 6.17 25.49 25.87
N ASN A 61 5.53 26.60 26.27
CA ASN A 61 5.79 27.24 27.56
C ASN A 61 5.30 26.40 28.74
N LEU A 62 4.17 25.70 28.58
CA LEU A 62 3.51 24.95 29.65
C LEU A 62 4.01 23.50 29.78
N LEU A 63 4.55 22.91 28.71
CA LEU A 63 5.18 21.59 28.73
C LEU A 63 6.59 21.64 29.34
N THR A 64 6.68 21.94 30.64
CA THR A 64 7.94 21.89 31.39
C THR A 64 8.42 20.43 31.55
N PRO A 65 9.71 20.21 31.90
CA PRO A 65 10.21 18.86 32.16
C PRO A 65 9.37 18.07 33.18
N GLU A 66 8.91 18.72 34.24
CA GLU A 66 8.10 18.10 35.30
C GLU A 66 6.70 17.73 34.80
N VAL A 67 6.09 18.56 33.95
CA VAL A 67 4.80 18.25 33.31
C VAL A 67 4.94 17.06 32.37
N ILE A 68 6.00 17.03 31.55
CA ILE A 68 6.27 15.91 30.64
C ILE A 68 6.50 14.61 31.43
N GLU A 69 7.37 14.64 32.45
CA GLU A 69 7.62 13.48 33.30
C GLU A 69 6.33 13.00 33.97
N TYR A 70 5.50 13.92 34.47
CA TYR A 70 4.19 13.57 35.04
C TYR A 70 3.26 12.91 34.02
N LEU A 71 3.12 13.48 32.83
CA LEU A 71 2.21 12.96 31.80
C LEU A 71 2.62 11.55 31.34
N PHE A 72 3.92 11.26 31.27
CA PHE A 72 4.42 10.00 30.73
C PHE A 72 4.70 8.90 31.78
N THR A 73 4.73 9.23 33.09
CA THR A 73 4.90 8.25 34.18
C THR A 73 3.61 7.90 34.93
N ASN A 74 2.50 8.60 34.62
CA ASN A 74 1.21 8.41 35.26
C ASN A 74 0.13 7.92 34.30
N GLU A 75 -0.90 7.30 34.87
CA GLU A 75 -2.13 6.98 34.15
C GLU A 75 -2.94 8.24 33.84
N PRO A 76 -3.54 8.35 32.64
CA PRO A 76 -4.32 9.53 32.28
C PRO A 76 -5.56 9.71 33.16
N THR A 77 -5.67 10.88 33.78
CA THR A 77 -6.89 11.36 34.45
C THR A 77 -7.73 12.22 33.51
N ASP A 78 -8.97 12.53 33.89
CA ASP A 78 -9.85 13.38 33.06
C ASP A 78 -9.31 14.81 32.88
N GLN A 79 -8.53 15.31 33.84
CA GLN A 79 -7.84 16.60 33.74
C GLN A 79 -6.69 16.55 32.70
N SER A 80 -6.12 15.37 32.46
CA SER A 80 -5.05 15.16 31.47
C SER A 80 -5.56 14.64 30.12
N LYS A 81 -6.88 14.60 29.91
CA LYS A 81 -7.50 14.25 28.62
C LYS A 81 -7.98 15.51 27.92
N ILE A 82 -7.80 15.55 26.60
CA ILE A 82 -8.24 16.64 25.72
C ILE A 82 -9.33 16.15 24.79
N PHE A 83 -10.21 17.05 24.37
CA PHE A 83 -11.36 16.76 23.53
C PHE A 83 -11.00 16.80 22.04
N ARG A 84 -11.60 15.88 21.28
CA ARG A 84 -11.61 15.80 19.82
C ARG A 84 -13.05 15.59 19.36
N ASN A 85 -13.49 16.37 18.39
CA ASN A 85 -14.89 16.37 17.96
C ASN A 85 -15.36 15.05 17.33
N SER A 86 -14.47 14.24 16.76
CA SER A 86 -14.83 12.95 16.15
C SER A 86 -14.49 11.75 17.04
N SER A 87 -13.37 11.78 17.79
CA SER A 87 -12.92 10.65 18.61
C SER A 87 -13.18 10.79 20.12
N GLY A 88 -13.78 11.89 20.58
CA GLY A 88 -14.06 12.14 21.98
C GLY A 88 -12.80 12.52 22.77
N MET A 89 -12.66 11.99 23.99
CA MET A 89 -11.54 12.32 24.88
C MET A 89 -10.31 11.47 24.58
N ILE A 90 -9.15 12.10 24.36
CA ILE A 90 -7.85 11.42 24.21
C ILE A 90 -6.90 11.87 25.31
N ALA A 91 -5.96 11.03 25.73
CA ALA A 91 -4.95 11.46 26.69
C ALA A 91 -3.98 12.47 26.05
N LEU A 92 -3.60 13.49 26.80
CA LEU A 92 -2.63 14.50 26.34
C LEU A 92 -1.27 13.86 26.01
N LYS A 93 -0.83 12.86 26.79
CA LYS A 93 0.41 12.12 26.51
C LYS A 93 0.37 11.43 25.14
N ASP A 94 -0.78 10.87 24.77
CA ASP A 94 -0.96 10.19 23.48
C ASP A 94 -0.96 11.21 22.33
N ALA A 95 -1.58 12.39 22.53
CA ALA A 95 -1.53 13.47 21.55
C ALA A 95 -0.10 13.96 21.30
N ILE A 96 0.71 14.10 22.34
CA ILE A 96 2.13 14.46 22.25
C ILE A 96 2.91 13.35 21.53
N TYR A 97 2.78 12.11 22.00
CA TYR A 97 3.46 10.95 21.42
C TYR A 97 3.16 10.79 19.92
N HIS A 98 1.87 10.84 19.55
CA HIS A 98 1.46 10.72 18.16
C HIS A 98 1.81 11.94 17.31
N GLY A 99 1.98 13.13 17.91
CA GLY A 99 2.50 14.31 17.20
C GLY A 99 3.95 14.15 16.74
N PHE A 100 4.74 13.38 17.48
CA PHE A 100 6.13 13.05 17.13
C PHE A 100 6.29 11.77 16.31
N ASN A 101 5.22 10.99 16.09
CA ASN A 101 5.28 9.67 15.48
C ASN A 101 5.76 9.68 14.02
N ASP A 102 5.54 10.78 13.29
CA ASP A 102 6.02 10.96 11.92
C ASP A 102 7.43 11.60 11.86
N GLY A 103 8.06 11.82 13.02
CA GLY A 103 9.39 12.42 13.15
C GLY A 103 9.38 13.96 13.19
N LEU A 104 10.51 14.50 13.65
CA LEU A 104 10.70 15.93 13.85
C LEU A 104 10.67 16.74 12.54
N ILE A 105 11.21 16.18 11.47
CA ILE A 105 11.17 16.78 10.13
C ILE A 105 9.73 16.95 9.64
N ALA A 106 8.84 15.98 9.89
CA ALA A 106 7.44 16.10 9.52
C ALA A 106 6.77 17.27 10.26
N ILE A 107 7.06 17.49 11.54
CA ILE A 107 6.57 18.67 12.28
C ILE A 107 7.08 19.96 11.64
N LYS A 108 8.35 19.99 11.22
CA LYS A 108 8.96 21.18 10.62
C LYS A 108 8.41 21.51 9.22
N LEU A 109 8.18 20.50 8.39
CA LEU A 109 7.99 20.69 6.94
C LEU A 109 6.61 20.24 6.42
N MET A 110 5.89 19.34 7.09
CA MET A 110 4.60 18.86 6.56
C MET A 110 3.49 19.87 6.82
N THR A 111 2.75 20.22 5.78
CA THR A 111 1.49 20.97 5.87
C THR A 111 0.51 20.27 6.81
N ASN A 112 -0.27 21.02 7.60
CA ASN A 112 -1.21 20.46 8.56
C ASN A 112 -2.65 20.54 8.07
N ASN A 113 -2.91 20.31 6.78
CA ASN A 113 -4.25 20.28 6.16
C ASN A 113 -5.06 21.59 6.30
N GLU A 114 -4.40 22.72 6.53
CA GLU A 114 -5.05 24.03 6.52
C GLU A 114 -5.61 24.33 5.12
N GLN A 115 -6.86 24.81 5.04
CA GLN A 115 -7.49 25.21 3.76
C GLN A 115 -6.68 26.26 3.01
N LYS A 116 -5.96 27.11 3.74
CA LYS A 116 -5.09 28.17 3.21
C LYS A 116 -3.69 27.97 3.76
N PHE A 117 -3.02 26.94 3.26
CA PHE A 117 -1.59 26.77 3.47
C PHE A 117 -0.83 27.25 2.24
N GLY A 118 0.24 28.02 2.45
CA GLY A 118 1.02 28.65 1.40
C GLY A 118 2.43 28.99 1.89
N PRO A 119 3.23 29.68 1.08
CA PRO A 119 4.63 29.97 1.41
C PRO A 119 4.84 30.68 2.75
N GLU A 120 3.95 31.62 3.11
CA GLU A 120 4.05 32.34 4.38
C GLU A 120 3.81 31.43 5.58
N GLN A 121 2.76 30.60 5.52
CA GLN A 121 2.44 29.62 6.58
C GLN A 121 3.55 28.57 6.70
N TYR A 122 4.16 28.19 5.58
CA TYR A 122 5.29 27.26 5.56
C TYR A 122 6.51 27.80 6.30
N GLU A 123 6.92 29.04 6.03
CA GLU A 123 8.03 29.65 6.74
C GLU A 123 7.69 29.95 8.21
N ALA A 124 6.45 30.34 8.51
CA ALA A 124 5.98 30.49 9.89
C ALA A 124 6.02 29.17 10.66
N GLN A 125 5.67 28.05 10.02
CA GLN A 125 5.78 26.72 10.61
C GLN A 125 7.23 26.35 10.92
N LYS A 126 8.17 26.62 10.00
CA LYS A 126 9.61 26.40 10.24
C LYS A 126 10.12 27.22 11.42
N ALA A 127 9.73 28.50 11.50
CA ALA A 127 10.08 29.37 12.62
C ALA A 127 9.47 28.89 13.95
N ASN A 128 8.21 28.46 13.93
CA ASN A 128 7.54 27.91 15.11
C ASN A 128 8.15 26.58 15.56
N TYR A 129 8.60 25.74 14.62
CA TYR A 129 9.35 24.53 14.94
C TYR A 129 10.66 24.88 15.65
N ASP A 130 11.46 25.77 15.05
CA ASP A 130 12.79 26.15 15.56
C ASP A 130 12.71 26.82 16.95
N LYS A 131 11.59 27.49 17.26
CA LYS A 131 11.34 28.14 18.56
C LYS A 131 10.66 27.23 19.58
N ASN A 132 9.57 26.57 19.19
CA ASN A 132 8.63 25.95 20.12
C ASN A 132 8.85 24.44 20.22
N THR A 133 8.92 23.74 19.08
CA THR A 133 9.09 22.28 19.07
C THR A 133 10.45 21.87 19.62
N THR A 134 11.53 22.56 19.23
CA THR A 134 12.88 22.32 19.76
C THR A 134 12.95 22.48 21.28
N ARG A 135 12.22 23.45 21.85
CA ARG A 135 12.10 23.63 23.31
C ARG A 135 11.37 22.48 23.97
N ILE A 136 10.27 22.00 23.37
CA ILE A 136 9.56 20.82 23.88
C ILE A 136 10.50 19.61 23.88
N VAL A 137 11.24 19.40 22.80
CA VAL A 137 12.24 18.32 22.67
C VAL A 137 13.32 18.42 23.76
N GLU A 138 13.83 19.61 24.03
CA GLU A 138 14.80 19.81 25.11
C GLU A 138 14.20 19.53 26.49
N ASN A 139 12.95 19.95 26.74
CA ASN A 139 12.27 19.64 27.99
C ASN A 139 12.03 18.12 28.16
N ILE A 140 11.76 17.39 27.07
CA ILE A 140 11.67 15.92 27.09
C ILE A 140 13.02 15.31 27.47
N LYS A 141 14.14 15.80 26.92
CA LYS A 141 15.49 15.33 27.28
C LYS A 141 15.81 15.56 28.76
N ILE A 142 15.53 16.75 29.27
CA ILE A 142 15.73 17.10 30.67
C ILE A 142 14.88 16.18 31.56
N ALA A 143 13.60 15.99 31.24
CA ALA A 143 12.69 15.09 31.95
C ALA A 143 13.17 13.63 31.92
N ALA A 144 13.76 13.19 30.82
CA ALA A 144 14.30 11.85 30.70
C ALA A 144 15.61 11.67 31.48
N GLY A 145 16.34 12.75 31.74
CA GLY A 145 17.69 12.72 32.32
C GLY A 145 18.75 12.30 31.30
N ILE A 146 18.51 12.53 30.00
CA ILE A 146 19.36 12.09 28.90
C ILE A 146 20.01 13.32 28.25
N ALA A 147 21.35 13.36 28.28
CA ALA A 147 22.15 14.41 27.65
C ALA A 147 22.50 14.12 26.18
N GLU A 148 22.17 12.92 25.69
CA GLU A 148 22.48 12.51 24.31
C GLU A 148 21.77 13.38 23.27
N LYS A 149 22.39 13.49 22.09
CA LYS A 149 21.73 14.11 20.94
C LYS A 149 20.59 13.19 20.47
N ILE A 150 19.41 13.77 20.33
CA ILE A 150 18.29 13.13 19.64
C ILE A 150 18.60 13.22 18.15
N GLU A 151 18.47 12.09 17.47
CA GLU A 151 18.53 12.07 16.02
C GLU A 151 17.22 12.68 15.51
N ASP A 152 17.31 13.80 14.78
CA ASP A 152 16.30 14.02 13.77
C ASP A 152 16.37 12.80 12.87
N ASP A 153 15.24 12.15 12.60
CA ASP A 153 15.11 10.96 11.73
C ASP A 153 15.39 11.34 10.26
N ILE A 154 16.41 12.18 10.05
CA ILE A 154 17.05 12.47 8.78
C ILE A 154 17.54 11.11 8.33
N SER A 155 16.73 10.53 7.46
CA SER A 155 17.05 9.42 6.60
C SER A 155 18.55 9.37 6.37
N LYS A 156 19.15 8.18 6.53
CA LYS A 156 20.42 7.84 5.88
C LYS A 156 20.53 8.62 4.57
N ALA A 157 21.68 9.25 4.31
CA ALA A 157 21.91 10.15 3.17
C ALA A 157 21.65 9.46 1.81
N ILE A 158 20.37 9.27 1.51
CA ILE A 158 19.79 8.62 0.34
C ILE A 158 19.13 9.75 -0.42
N SER A 159 19.41 9.84 -1.71
CA SER A 159 18.85 10.90 -2.56
C SER A 159 17.33 10.77 -2.71
N VAL A 160 16.67 11.84 -3.12
CA VAL A 160 15.22 11.82 -3.37
C VAL A 160 14.88 10.80 -4.48
N SER A 161 15.75 10.65 -5.48
CA SER A 161 15.61 9.64 -6.54
C SER A 161 15.73 8.23 -6.00
N GLU A 162 16.72 7.96 -5.15
CA GLU A 162 16.90 6.64 -4.55
C GLU A 162 15.71 6.27 -3.65
N LYS A 163 15.17 7.22 -2.86
CA LYS A 163 13.93 7.02 -2.10
C LYS A 163 12.76 6.68 -3.01
N PHE A 164 12.60 7.43 -4.11
CA PHE A 164 11.50 7.22 -5.05
C PHE A 164 11.58 5.84 -5.73
N GLU A 165 12.74 5.43 -6.23
CA GLU A 165 12.88 4.12 -6.88
C GLU A 165 12.71 2.96 -5.88
N HIS A 166 13.13 3.12 -4.63
CA HIS A 166 12.85 2.14 -3.58
C HIS A 166 11.33 1.97 -3.33
N ILE A 167 10.59 3.08 -3.31
CA ILE A 167 9.13 3.08 -3.18
C ILE A 167 8.49 2.37 -4.38
N VAL A 168 8.92 2.70 -5.60
CA VAL A 168 8.45 2.05 -6.83
C VAL A 168 8.68 0.55 -6.78
N GLU A 169 9.91 0.11 -6.51
CA GLU A 169 10.26 -1.31 -6.45
C GLU A 169 9.40 -2.05 -5.40
N THR A 170 9.21 -1.43 -4.23
CA THR A 170 8.39 -2.02 -3.17
C THR A 170 6.93 -2.15 -3.61
N ILE A 171 6.36 -1.12 -4.23
CA ILE A 171 4.97 -1.15 -4.73
C ILE A 171 4.81 -2.14 -5.88
N ASP A 172 5.78 -2.25 -6.78
CA ASP A 172 5.76 -3.26 -7.84
C ASP A 172 5.77 -4.69 -7.29
N ASN A 173 6.55 -4.93 -6.24
CA ASN A 173 6.55 -6.23 -5.55
C ASN A 173 5.21 -6.52 -4.87
N VAL A 174 4.58 -5.51 -4.26
CA VAL A 174 3.22 -5.60 -3.70
C VAL A 174 2.19 -5.94 -4.79
N LYS A 175 2.27 -5.28 -5.95
CA LYS A 175 1.39 -5.55 -7.11
C LYS A 175 1.55 -6.98 -7.62
N LYS A 176 2.80 -7.44 -7.77
CA LYS A 176 3.11 -8.83 -8.17
C LYS A 176 2.60 -9.85 -7.16
N ALA A 177 2.59 -9.51 -5.87
CA ALA A 177 2.06 -10.35 -4.80
C ALA A 177 0.52 -10.32 -4.69
N ASP A 178 -0.19 -9.58 -5.56
CA ASP A 178 -1.65 -9.40 -5.51
C ASP A 178 -2.13 -8.78 -4.19
N LYS A 179 -1.33 -7.87 -3.63
CA LYS A 179 -1.59 -7.18 -2.35
C LYS A 179 -1.93 -5.69 -2.50
N SER A 180 -2.20 -5.21 -3.71
CA SER A 180 -2.56 -3.81 -3.98
C SER A 180 -3.71 -3.29 -3.11
N ASP A 181 -4.78 -4.07 -2.94
CA ASP A 181 -5.93 -3.62 -2.12
C ASP A 181 -5.59 -3.53 -0.64
N LYS A 182 -4.62 -4.34 -0.17
CA LYS A 182 -4.09 -4.27 1.19
C LYS A 182 -3.18 -3.06 1.38
N LEU A 183 -2.36 -2.74 0.37
CA LEU A 183 -1.53 -1.52 0.37
C LEU A 183 -2.40 -0.28 0.53
N LEU A 184 -3.45 -0.18 -0.28
CA LEU A 184 -4.35 0.98 -0.35
C LEU A 184 -5.49 0.95 0.69
N TYR A 185 -5.40 0.08 1.70
CA TYR A 185 -6.40 0.03 2.76
C TYR A 185 -6.31 1.27 3.65
N VAL A 186 -7.38 2.05 3.66
CA VAL A 186 -7.58 3.18 4.58
C VAL A 186 -8.98 3.03 5.19
N PRO A 187 -9.13 3.01 6.53
CA PRO A 187 -10.45 2.92 7.16
C PRO A 187 -11.43 3.96 6.61
N GLY A 188 -12.61 3.50 6.18
CA GLY A 188 -13.64 4.35 5.57
C GLY A 188 -13.52 4.56 4.05
N TYR A 189 -12.44 4.08 3.42
CA TYR A 189 -12.22 4.20 1.98
C TYR A 189 -11.97 2.84 1.33
N THR A 190 -12.48 2.65 0.11
CA THR A 190 -12.11 1.50 -0.72
C THR A 190 -10.83 1.81 -1.50
N PRO A 191 -10.03 0.78 -1.88
CA PRO A 191 -8.88 0.98 -2.76
C PRO A 191 -9.23 1.73 -4.06
N GLN A 192 -10.40 1.47 -4.63
CA GLN A 192 -10.88 2.19 -5.82
C GLN A 192 -11.18 3.66 -5.54
N SER A 193 -11.71 3.98 -4.36
CA SER A 193 -11.91 5.38 -3.92
C SER A 193 -10.57 6.10 -3.82
N MET A 194 -9.54 5.48 -3.23
CA MET A 194 -8.19 6.05 -3.14
C MET A 194 -7.62 6.35 -4.52
N ARG A 195 -7.69 5.39 -5.46
CA ARG A 195 -7.24 5.60 -6.85
C ARG A 195 -7.98 6.75 -7.54
N SER A 196 -9.29 6.85 -7.34
CA SER A 196 -10.11 7.93 -7.92
C SER A 196 -9.75 9.31 -7.36
N GLN A 197 -9.44 9.39 -6.05
CA GLN A 197 -9.04 10.65 -5.41
C GLN A 197 -7.73 11.20 -5.98
N VAL A 198 -6.80 10.33 -6.41
CA VAL A 198 -5.57 10.75 -7.12
C VAL A 198 -5.86 11.57 -8.37
N LYS A 199 -6.85 11.15 -9.18
CA LYS A 199 -7.29 11.93 -10.34
C LYS A 199 -7.88 13.28 -9.96
N GLY A 200 -8.62 13.34 -8.85
CA GLY A 200 -9.10 14.59 -8.28
C GLY A 200 -7.94 15.52 -7.87
N GLY A 201 -6.96 14.99 -7.14
CA GLY A 201 -5.75 15.71 -6.73
C GLY A 201 -4.92 16.22 -7.92
N PHE A 202 -4.77 15.41 -8.96
CA PHE A 202 -4.07 15.81 -10.19
C PHE A 202 -4.81 16.92 -10.95
N SER A 203 -6.15 16.85 -10.99
CA SER A 203 -6.94 17.95 -11.54
C SER A 203 -6.78 19.25 -10.74
N HIS A 204 -6.70 19.18 -9.40
CA HIS A 204 -6.45 20.36 -8.58
C HIS A 204 -5.06 20.92 -8.80
N LEU A 205 -4.04 20.07 -8.93
CA LEU A 205 -2.68 20.48 -9.31
C LEU A 205 -2.69 21.24 -10.64
N CYS A 206 -3.38 20.73 -11.66
CA CYS A 206 -3.47 21.42 -12.95
C CYS A 206 -4.14 22.79 -12.80
N SER A 207 -5.25 22.87 -12.05
CA SER A 207 -5.94 24.13 -11.75
C SER A 207 -5.03 25.13 -11.01
N ALA A 208 -4.27 24.68 -10.02
CA ALA A 208 -3.32 25.49 -9.25
C ALA A 208 -2.24 26.12 -10.15
N LEU A 209 -1.85 25.39 -11.20
CA LEU A 209 -0.88 25.82 -12.20
C LEU A 209 -1.52 26.56 -13.39
N LYS A 210 -2.85 26.75 -13.37
CA LYS A 210 -3.63 27.32 -14.48
C LYS A 210 -3.44 26.55 -15.80
N ILE A 211 -3.38 25.23 -15.71
CA ILE A 211 -3.27 24.30 -16.82
C ILE A 211 -4.63 23.62 -17.02
N GLU A 212 -5.10 23.55 -18.27
CA GLU A 212 -6.36 22.91 -18.59
C GLU A 212 -6.22 21.38 -18.53
N PHE A 213 -7.04 20.74 -17.69
CA PHE A 213 -7.13 19.29 -17.58
C PHE A 213 -8.52 18.79 -17.96
N ASP A 214 -8.57 17.98 -19.01
CA ASP A 214 -9.77 17.29 -19.46
C ASP A 214 -9.98 16.00 -18.66
N LYS A 215 -10.98 16.03 -17.77
CA LYS A 215 -11.29 14.89 -16.90
C LYS A 215 -11.91 13.72 -17.67
N GLU A 216 -12.54 13.94 -18.82
CA GLU A 216 -13.16 12.86 -19.59
C GLU A 216 -12.09 12.03 -20.29
N PHE A 217 -11.10 12.70 -20.89
CA PHE A 217 -10.03 12.07 -21.65
C PHE A 217 -8.72 11.85 -20.87
N ASN A 218 -8.67 12.25 -19.59
CA ASN A 218 -7.44 12.27 -18.78
C ASN A 218 -6.30 13.02 -19.49
N GLU A 219 -6.60 14.18 -20.06
CA GLU A 219 -5.68 14.90 -20.93
C GLU A 219 -5.30 16.26 -20.35
N VAL A 220 -4.01 16.56 -20.31
CA VAL A 220 -3.48 17.90 -20.03
C VAL A 220 -3.28 18.62 -21.37
N LYS A 221 -4.06 19.68 -21.62
CA LYS A 221 -4.04 20.39 -22.91
C LYS A 221 -2.92 21.42 -22.97
N ASN A 222 -2.35 21.58 -24.16
CA ASN A 222 -1.34 22.61 -24.47
C ASN A 222 -0.12 22.59 -23.54
N GLU A 223 0.26 21.40 -23.07
CA GLU A 223 1.34 21.23 -22.10
C GLU A 223 2.25 20.06 -22.48
N THR A 224 3.50 20.11 -22.05
CA THR A 224 4.43 18.97 -22.12
C THR A 224 4.73 18.48 -20.71
N LEU A 225 5.17 17.22 -20.56
CA LEU A 225 5.58 16.70 -19.26
C LEU A 225 6.66 17.59 -18.62
N ASP A 226 7.65 17.99 -19.41
CA ASP A 226 8.75 18.85 -18.95
C ASP A 226 8.24 20.18 -18.38
N SER A 227 7.41 20.90 -19.15
CA SER A 227 6.86 22.19 -18.74
C SER A 227 5.87 22.07 -17.57
N LEU A 228 5.05 21.00 -17.50
CA LEU A 228 4.22 20.70 -16.34
C LEU A 228 5.08 20.55 -15.07
N CYS A 229 6.14 19.74 -15.13
CA CYS A 229 7.06 19.54 -14.02
C CYS A 229 7.77 20.85 -13.64
N GLU A 230 8.27 21.62 -14.60
CA GLU A 230 8.91 22.92 -14.33
C GLU A 230 7.97 23.90 -13.64
N LYS A 231 6.71 24.01 -14.10
CA LYS A 231 5.70 24.88 -13.47
C LYS A 231 5.39 24.44 -12.04
N PHE A 232 5.23 23.14 -11.80
CA PHE A 232 4.94 22.62 -10.46
C PHE A 232 6.10 22.84 -9.50
N LEU A 233 7.31 22.43 -9.90
CA LEU A 233 8.50 22.49 -9.05
C LEU A 233 8.91 23.94 -8.72
N ASN A 234 8.58 24.92 -9.57
CA ASN A 234 8.83 26.34 -9.30
C ASN A 234 7.67 27.05 -8.59
N SER A 235 6.56 26.37 -8.33
CA SER A 235 5.38 26.97 -7.69
C SER A 235 5.22 26.46 -6.26
N SER A 236 5.88 27.13 -5.31
CA SER A 236 5.68 26.86 -3.87
C SER A 236 4.21 26.95 -3.48
N SER A 237 3.44 27.87 -4.08
CA SER A 237 2.01 27.99 -3.81
C SER A 237 1.22 26.76 -4.24
N ALA A 238 1.45 26.23 -5.45
CA ALA A 238 0.75 25.03 -5.91
C ALA A 238 1.18 23.79 -5.11
N MET A 239 2.45 23.70 -4.73
CA MET A 239 2.97 22.61 -3.92
C MET A 239 2.46 22.62 -2.48
N LEU A 240 2.16 23.82 -1.95
CA LEU A 240 1.66 24.03 -0.59
C LEU A 240 0.13 24.19 -0.55
N GLU A 241 -0.56 24.11 -1.68
CA GLU A 241 -2.01 24.17 -1.75
C GLU A 241 -2.68 22.91 -1.19
N GLY A 242 -3.46 23.08 -0.12
CA GLY A 242 -4.15 21.98 0.57
C GLY A 242 -5.13 21.17 -0.30
N THR A 243 -5.54 21.66 -1.47
CA THR A 243 -6.41 20.92 -2.40
C THR A 243 -5.67 19.86 -3.24
N VAL A 244 -4.33 19.98 -3.33
CA VAL A 244 -3.43 19.01 -3.97
C VAL A 244 -3.16 17.80 -3.05
N ILE A 245 -3.77 17.78 -1.86
CA ILE A 245 -3.61 16.75 -0.83
C ILE A 245 -3.80 15.32 -1.36
N HIS A 246 -4.84 15.12 -2.18
CA HIS A 246 -5.20 13.81 -2.73
C HIS A 246 -4.25 13.30 -3.83
N LEU A 247 -3.15 13.99 -4.12
CA LEU A 247 -2.10 13.51 -5.02
C LEU A 247 -0.75 13.47 -4.33
N PHE A 248 -0.36 14.60 -3.72
CA PHE A 248 1.01 14.78 -3.30
C PHE A 248 1.18 14.71 -1.79
N TYR A 249 0.14 14.85 -0.97
CA TYR A 249 0.41 15.19 0.43
C TYR A 249 0.57 13.99 1.35
N ASP A 250 -0.47 13.18 1.40
CA ASP A 250 -0.43 12.04 2.30
C ASP A 250 0.15 10.82 1.60
N ARG A 251 0.70 9.97 2.45
CA ARG A 251 1.28 8.70 2.07
C ARG A 251 0.34 7.86 1.21
N ALA A 252 -0.94 7.76 1.59
CA ALA A 252 -1.87 6.82 0.97
C ALA A 252 -2.18 7.22 -0.49
N HIS A 253 -2.25 8.52 -0.78
CA HIS A 253 -2.43 9.00 -2.14
C HIS A 253 -1.17 8.89 -3.00
N ILE A 254 0.04 9.07 -2.44
CA ILE A 254 1.29 8.81 -3.17
C ILE A 254 1.39 7.31 -3.51
N GLU A 255 1.11 6.43 -2.53
CA GLU A 255 1.05 4.98 -2.76
C GLU A 255 0.02 4.62 -3.84
N ALA A 256 -1.20 5.20 -3.77
CA ALA A 256 -2.23 4.99 -4.78
C ALA A 256 -1.85 5.53 -6.16
N ALA A 257 -1.13 6.65 -6.24
CA ALA A 257 -0.67 7.24 -7.49
C ALA A 257 0.37 6.34 -8.16
N ILE A 258 1.36 5.85 -7.41
CA ILE A 258 2.41 4.97 -7.93
C ILE A 258 1.87 3.57 -8.24
N GLU A 259 0.93 3.04 -7.45
CA GLU A 259 0.39 1.69 -7.63
C GLU A 259 -0.46 1.56 -8.89
N GLN A 260 -1.24 2.57 -9.26
CA GLN A 260 -2.25 2.45 -10.31
C GLN A 260 -1.70 2.58 -11.73
N ASP A 261 -2.33 1.89 -12.69
CA ASP A 261 -1.96 1.92 -14.11
C ASP A 261 -2.75 2.99 -14.91
N THR A 262 -3.25 4.05 -14.24
CA THR A 262 -3.97 5.14 -14.91
C THR A 262 -3.03 5.92 -15.81
N VAL A 263 -3.39 6.04 -17.09
CA VAL A 263 -2.65 6.82 -18.08
C VAL A 263 -3.24 8.23 -18.21
N ILE A 264 -2.37 9.22 -18.11
CA ILE A 264 -2.63 10.64 -18.37
C ILE A 264 -1.95 11.03 -19.67
N THR A 265 -2.69 11.66 -20.59
CA THR A 265 -2.14 12.17 -21.85
C THR A 265 -1.61 13.58 -21.64
N ILE A 266 -0.33 13.82 -21.92
CA ILE A 266 0.31 15.13 -21.83
C ILE A 266 1.08 15.38 -23.13
N GLY A 267 0.69 16.41 -23.88
CA GLY A 267 1.30 16.71 -25.18
C GLY A 267 1.16 15.57 -26.21
N GLY A 268 0.06 14.81 -26.14
CA GLY A 268 -0.19 13.66 -27.02
C GLY A 268 0.55 12.37 -26.65
N VAL A 269 1.28 12.35 -25.54
CA VAL A 269 1.99 11.16 -25.03
C VAL A 269 1.35 10.68 -23.74
N GLY A 270 1.15 9.37 -23.59
CA GLY A 270 0.59 8.76 -22.40
C GLY A 270 1.64 8.49 -21.33
N TYR A 271 1.36 8.91 -20.09
CA TYR A 271 2.21 8.73 -18.91
C TYR A 271 1.41 8.16 -17.75
N HIS A 272 1.98 7.27 -16.96
CA HIS A 272 1.42 6.92 -15.65
C HIS A 272 1.78 8.01 -14.63
N TYR A 273 1.05 8.07 -13.50
CA TYR A 273 1.45 8.96 -12.41
C TYR A 273 2.87 8.70 -11.94
N GLN A 274 3.30 7.43 -11.86
CA GLN A 274 4.68 7.05 -11.55
C GLN A 274 5.69 7.73 -12.49
N ASP A 275 5.40 7.84 -13.78
CA ASP A 275 6.29 8.50 -14.75
C ASP A 275 6.38 10.01 -14.50
N ILE A 276 5.25 10.63 -14.13
CA ILE A 276 5.17 12.06 -13.79
C ILE A 276 5.97 12.35 -12.52
N PHE A 277 5.80 11.56 -11.46
CA PHE A 277 6.58 11.67 -10.23
C PHE A 277 8.07 11.45 -10.49
N ARG A 278 8.44 10.43 -11.28
CA ARG A 278 9.83 10.15 -11.67
C ARG A 278 10.47 11.35 -12.36
N ALA A 279 9.75 11.99 -13.28
CA ALA A 279 10.25 13.18 -13.98
C ALA A 279 10.47 14.36 -13.03
N MET A 280 9.57 14.58 -12.06
CA MET A 280 9.72 15.63 -11.04
C MET A 280 10.92 15.36 -10.12
N VAL A 281 11.05 14.12 -9.63
CA VAL A 281 12.14 13.71 -8.75
C VAL A 281 13.49 13.81 -9.46
N SER A 282 13.60 13.30 -10.69
CA SER A 282 14.82 13.37 -11.50
C SER A 282 15.28 14.82 -11.72
N LYS A 283 14.34 15.76 -11.88
CA LYS A 283 14.65 17.18 -12.01
C LYS A 283 15.23 17.75 -10.71
N ILE A 284 14.58 17.50 -9.58
CA ILE A 284 15.06 17.94 -8.26
C ILE A 284 16.47 17.42 -7.98
N ASP A 285 16.75 16.16 -8.29
CA ASP A 285 18.02 15.51 -7.95
C ASP A 285 19.17 15.91 -8.90
N SER A 286 18.86 16.12 -10.20
CA SER A 286 19.88 16.46 -11.21
C SER A 286 20.29 17.94 -11.23
N ALA A 287 19.40 18.84 -10.81
CA ALA A 287 19.67 20.28 -10.77
C ALA A 287 19.00 20.93 -9.54
N PRO A 288 19.37 20.53 -8.32
CA PRO A 288 18.68 20.98 -7.11
C PRO A 288 18.66 22.51 -7.02
N GLU A 289 19.78 23.20 -7.25
CA GLU A 289 19.89 24.65 -7.19
C GLU A 289 18.90 25.43 -8.08
N LYS A 290 18.33 24.79 -9.11
CA LYS A 290 17.31 25.41 -9.98
C LYS A 290 15.96 25.58 -9.28
N TYR A 291 15.65 24.74 -8.30
CA TYR A 291 14.32 24.68 -7.69
C TYR A 291 14.31 25.29 -6.27
N PRO A 292 13.19 25.93 -5.87
CA PRO A 292 13.02 26.45 -4.52
C PRO A 292 13.28 25.39 -3.45
N ALA A 293 13.78 25.80 -2.28
CA ALA A 293 14.04 24.90 -1.15
C ALA A 293 12.79 24.09 -0.77
N CYS A 294 11.62 24.74 -0.76
CA CYS A 294 10.32 24.10 -0.52
C CYS A 294 10.11 22.86 -1.41
N ALA A 295 10.47 22.91 -2.70
CA ALA A 295 10.32 21.77 -3.61
C ALA A 295 11.10 20.54 -3.13
N LYS A 296 12.36 20.75 -2.77
CA LYS A 296 13.24 19.69 -2.27
C LYS A 296 12.73 19.16 -0.93
N GLU A 297 12.46 20.08 -0.01
CA GLU A 297 12.02 19.79 1.35
C GLU A 297 10.71 18.97 1.35
N GLN A 298 9.75 19.34 0.51
CA GLN A 298 8.47 18.62 0.40
C GLN A 298 8.61 17.24 -0.23
N PHE A 299 9.34 17.09 -1.33
CA PHE A 299 9.55 15.77 -1.94
C PHE A 299 10.33 14.86 -0.98
N ASP A 300 11.37 15.38 -0.33
CA ASP A 300 12.20 14.63 0.59
C ASP A 300 11.39 14.11 1.78
N VAL A 301 10.66 14.98 2.48
CA VAL A 301 9.88 14.57 3.66
C VAL A 301 8.77 13.58 3.29
N ARG A 302 8.07 13.79 2.17
CA ARG A 302 6.93 12.95 1.76
C ARG A 302 7.37 11.57 1.30
N LEU A 303 8.42 11.50 0.48
CA LEU A 303 8.97 10.21 0.06
C LEU A 303 9.63 9.47 1.23
N THR A 304 10.24 10.18 2.18
CA THR A 304 10.75 9.56 3.42
C THR A 304 9.61 8.91 4.22
N LEU A 305 8.49 9.61 4.40
CA LEU A 305 7.32 9.06 5.10
C LEU A 305 6.74 7.83 4.41
N VAL A 306 6.62 7.86 3.08
CA VAL A 306 6.14 6.71 2.29
C VAL A 306 7.10 5.54 2.40
N MET A 307 8.40 5.76 2.20
CA MET A 307 9.43 4.73 2.29
C MET A 307 9.46 4.07 3.67
N ASN A 308 9.46 4.86 4.75
CA ASN A 308 9.50 4.36 6.11
C ASN A 308 8.26 3.52 6.46
N ASP A 309 7.08 3.96 6.03
CA ASP A 309 5.85 3.20 6.25
C ASP A 309 5.81 1.89 5.46
N LEU A 310 6.25 1.91 4.19
CA LEU A 310 6.36 0.70 3.37
C LEU A 310 7.32 -0.31 4.00
N GLU A 311 8.48 0.13 4.50
CA GLU A 311 9.41 -0.76 5.21
C GLU A 311 8.80 -1.32 6.50
N LYS A 312 8.06 -0.50 7.26
CA LYS A 312 7.37 -0.95 8.48
C LYS A 312 6.33 -2.03 8.17
N ARG A 313 5.58 -1.88 7.07
CA ARG A 313 4.53 -2.83 6.64
C ARG A 313 5.03 -3.91 5.69
N LYS A 314 6.32 -3.98 5.36
CA LYS A 314 6.87 -4.88 4.34
C LYS A 314 6.44 -6.34 4.50
N LYS A 315 6.45 -6.84 5.74
CA LYS A 315 6.00 -8.21 6.07
C LYS A 315 4.53 -8.47 5.73
N GLU A 316 3.70 -7.45 5.76
CA GLU A 316 2.28 -7.55 5.41
C GLU A 316 2.05 -7.79 3.92
N PHE A 317 3.04 -7.45 3.09
CA PHE A 317 3.02 -7.57 1.64
C PHE A 317 3.81 -8.76 1.12
N GLU A 318 4.45 -9.51 2.01
CA GLU A 318 5.06 -10.76 1.60
C GLU A 318 4.00 -11.63 0.90
N PRO A 319 4.35 -12.20 -0.26
CA PRO A 319 3.43 -13.04 -0.99
C PRO A 319 2.99 -14.19 -0.09
N ASP A 320 1.70 -14.52 -0.13
CA ASP A 320 1.23 -15.72 0.55
C ASP A 320 2.08 -16.88 0.00
N SER A 321 2.61 -17.74 0.88
CA SER A 321 3.48 -18.86 0.50
C SER A 321 2.66 -19.96 -0.19
N LEU A 322 2.19 -19.64 -1.39
CA LEU A 322 1.36 -20.46 -2.24
C LEU A 322 2.31 -21.16 -3.19
N ILE A 323 2.44 -22.46 -2.99
CA ILE A 323 3.36 -23.29 -3.75
C ILE A 323 2.51 -24.21 -4.60
N ILE A 324 2.65 -24.13 -5.92
CA ILE A 324 2.11 -25.15 -6.81
C ILE A 324 2.83 -26.46 -6.47
N SER A 325 2.06 -27.47 -6.06
CA SER A 325 2.60 -28.81 -5.82
C SER A 325 3.32 -29.31 -7.06
N LEU A 326 4.58 -29.74 -6.90
CA LEU A 326 5.37 -30.33 -7.98
C LEU A 326 4.66 -31.54 -8.59
N ASP A 327 3.95 -32.31 -7.78
CA ASP A 327 3.16 -33.45 -8.22
C ASP A 327 2.00 -32.98 -9.12
N ALA A 328 1.24 -31.96 -8.69
CA ALA A 328 0.14 -31.41 -9.48
C ALA A 328 0.63 -30.83 -10.83
N LYS A 329 1.77 -30.11 -10.81
CA LYS A 329 2.43 -29.61 -12.02
C LYS A 329 2.82 -30.75 -12.96
N THR A 330 3.46 -31.79 -12.44
CA THR A 330 3.88 -32.97 -13.23
C THR A 330 2.69 -33.68 -13.84
N GLN A 331 1.62 -33.84 -13.06
CA GLN A 331 0.40 -34.51 -13.50
C GLN A 331 -0.33 -33.71 -14.61
N PHE A 332 -0.43 -32.38 -14.49
CA PHE A 332 -0.99 -31.53 -15.54
C PHE A 332 -0.16 -31.59 -16.82
N LEU A 333 1.17 -31.51 -16.73
CA LEU A 333 2.07 -31.63 -17.88
C LEU A 333 1.97 -33.00 -18.56
N SER A 334 1.73 -34.06 -17.79
CA SER A 334 1.45 -35.40 -18.34
C SER A 334 0.16 -35.42 -19.17
N LEU A 335 -0.89 -34.70 -18.74
CA LEU A 335 -2.14 -34.60 -19.52
C LEU A 335 -1.92 -33.84 -20.83
N LEU A 336 -1.11 -32.77 -20.83
CA LEU A 336 -0.72 -32.10 -22.08
C LEU A 336 0.00 -33.06 -23.04
N HIS A 337 0.91 -33.89 -22.51
CA HIS A 337 1.59 -34.90 -23.33
C HIS A 337 0.62 -35.94 -23.91
N GLU A 338 -0.39 -36.36 -23.14
CA GLU A 338 -1.44 -37.28 -23.62
C GLU A 338 -2.26 -36.65 -24.75
N ILE A 339 -2.69 -35.39 -24.61
CA ILE A 339 -3.39 -34.64 -25.67
C ILE A 339 -2.54 -34.55 -26.93
N LYS A 340 -1.24 -34.22 -26.80
CA LYS A 340 -0.30 -34.16 -27.93
C LYS A 340 -0.19 -35.49 -28.65
N SER A 341 -0.22 -36.60 -27.91
CA SER A 341 -0.20 -37.95 -28.47
C SER A 341 -1.51 -38.27 -29.20
N LYS A 342 -2.66 -37.87 -28.66
CA LYS A 342 -3.97 -37.98 -29.35
C LYS A 342 -4.03 -37.16 -30.64
N VAL A 343 -3.42 -35.98 -30.69
CA VAL A 343 -3.29 -35.19 -31.94
C VAL A 343 -2.58 -36.01 -33.03
N LYS A 344 -1.47 -36.67 -32.69
CA LYS A 344 -0.74 -37.53 -33.65
C LYS A 344 -1.60 -38.70 -34.11
N ALA A 345 -2.32 -39.36 -33.20
CA ALA A 345 -3.21 -40.48 -33.53
C ALA A 345 -4.36 -40.05 -34.47
N PHE A 346 -4.98 -38.89 -34.23
CA PHE A 346 -6.01 -38.38 -35.12
C PHE A 346 -5.49 -38.04 -36.52
N LYS A 347 -4.27 -37.52 -36.62
CA LYS A 347 -3.62 -37.31 -37.93
C LYS A 347 -3.40 -38.63 -38.65
N HIS A 348 -2.88 -39.65 -37.95
CA HIS A 348 -2.65 -40.98 -38.51
C HIS A 348 -3.94 -41.66 -38.98
N ASN A 349 -5.02 -41.53 -38.20
CA ASN A 349 -6.33 -42.13 -38.50
C ASN A 349 -7.18 -41.30 -39.47
N ASN A 350 -6.60 -40.29 -40.14
CA ASN A 350 -7.28 -39.39 -41.07
C ASN A 350 -8.54 -38.71 -40.49
N GLN A 351 -8.45 -38.22 -39.25
CA GLN A 351 -9.53 -37.51 -38.54
C GLN A 351 -9.17 -36.01 -38.38
N PRO A 352 -9.16 -35.20 -39.46
CA PRO A 352 -8.59 -33.86 -39.47
C PRO A 352 -9.32 -32.87 -38.54
N ARG A 353 -10.65 -32.97 -38.41
CA ARG A 353 -11.43 -32.12 -37.50
C ARG A 353 -11.04 -32.34 -36.03
N ALA A 354 -10.91 -33.60 -35.62
CA ALA A 354 -10.51 -33.97 -34.26
C ALA A 354 -9.04 -33.61 -33.99
N ALA A 355 -8.16 -33.83 -34.97
CA ALA A 355 -6.75 -33.42 -34.90
C ALA A 355 -6.61 -31.89 -34.69
N LYS A 356 -7.38 -31.09 -35.43
CA LYS A 356 -7.39 -29.63 -35.30
C LYS A 356 -7.88 -29.18 -33.92
N ALA A 357 -9.01 -29.73 -33.45
CA ALA A 357 -9.57 -29.39 -32.14
C ALA A 357 -8.62 -29.76 -30.99
N ALA A 358 -8.05 -30.98 -31.01
CA ALA A 358 -7.09 -31.43 -29.99
C ALA A 358 -5.78 -30.62 -30.01
N SER A 359 -5.32 -30.22 -31.21
CA SER A 359 -4.11 -29.38 -31.33
C SER A 359 -4.35 -27.98 -30.77
N LYS A 360 -5.53 -27.40 -31.04
CA LYS A 360 -5.91 -26.10 -30.49
C LYS A 360 -5.99 -26.14 -28.95
N LEU A 361 -6.68 -27.16 -28.41
CA LEU A 361 -6.75 -27.40 -26.96
C LEU A 361 -5.36 -27.51 -26.34
N HIS A 362 -4.48 -28.34 -26.92
CA HIS A 362 -3.11 -28.49 -26.43
C HIS A 362 -2.37 -27.15 -26.38
N THR A 363 -2.42 -26.37 -27.47
CA THR A 363 -1.72 -25.08 -27.54
C THR A 363 -2.25 -24.10 -26.49
N GLN A 364 -3.57 -23.93 -26.38
CA GLN A 364 -4.18 -23.02 -25.41
C GLN A 364 -3.82 -23.40 -23.96
N LEU A 365 -3.96 -24.68 -23.59
CA LEU A 365 -3.60 -25.15 -22.24
C LEU A 365 -2.09 -25.03 -21.97
N SER A 366 -1.24 -25.30 -22.98
CA SER A 366 0.21 -25.16 -22.84
C SER A 366 0.60 -23.70 -22.58
N THR A 367 0.06 -22.77 -23.36
CA THR A 367 0.31 -21.32 -23.18
C THR A 367 -0.14 -20.85 -21.81
N ALA A 368 -1.39 -21.15 -21.41
CA ALA A 368 -1.92 -20.76 -20.11
C ALA A 368 -1.07 -21.32 -18.95
N SER A 369 -0.66 -22.60 -19.03
CA SER A 369 0.19 -23.20 -18.01
C SER A 369 1.60 -22.64 -17.97
N LEU A 370 2.15 -22.24 -19.11
CA LEU A 370 3.48 -21.65 -19.17
C LEU A 370 3.49 -20.28 -18.50
N GLU A 371 2.46 -19.46 -18.75
CA GLU A 371 2.28 -18.16 -18.10
C GLU A 371 2.09 -18.32 -16.59
N TYR A 372 1.19 -19.22 -16.18
CA TYR A 372 0.93 -19.49 -14.76
C TYR A 372 2.15 -20.04 -14.01
N PHE A 373 2.91 -20.95 -14.62
CA PHE A 373 4.08 -21.58 -13.99
C PHE A 373 5.35 -20.73 -14.03
N LYS A 374 5.37 -19.65 -14.83
CA LYS A 374 6.48 -18.68 -14.89
C LYS A 374 6.30 -17.51 -13.94
N ALA A 375 5.10 -17.33 -13.38
CA ALA A 375 4.84 -16.23 -12.46
C ALA A 375 5.79 -16.31 -11.26
N GLU A 376 6.35 -15.17 -10.87
CA GLU A 376 7.25 -15.04 -9.72
C GLU A 376 6.55 -15.51 -8.42
N TYR A 377 5.26 -15.20 -8.30
CA TYR A 377 4.39 -15.61 -7.21
C TYR A 377 3.11 -16.28 -7.74
N VAL A 378 2.63 -17.30 -7.03
CA VAL A 378 1.33 -17.92 -7.29
C VAL A 378 0.28 -17.14 -6.51
N THR A 379 -0.67 -16.52 -7.20
CA THR A 379 -1.66 -15.61 -6.60
C THR A 379 -3.07 -16.04 -6.96
N ARG A 380 -4.07 -15.59 -6.18
CA ARG A 380 -5.46 -15.95 -6.47
C ARG A 380 -5.89 -15.43 -7.83
N LYS A 381 -5.45 -14.21 -8.18
CA LYS A 381 -5.67 -13.60 -9.48
C LYS A 381 -5.07 -14.42 -10.63
N ASN A 382 -3.80 -14.82 -10.55
CA ASN A 382 -3.19 -15.57 -11.65
C ASN A 382 -3.77 -16.99 -11.80
N TYR A 383 -4.17 -17.63 -10.69
CA TYR A 383 -4.90 -18.90 -10.74
C TYR A 383 -6.27 -18.73 -11.40
N LYS A 384 -7.01 -17.65 -11.07
CA LYS A 384 -8.31 -17.37 -11.69
C LYS A 384 -8.18 -17.21 -13.21
N ILE A 385 -7.20 -16.44 -13.66
CA ILE A 385 -6.90 -16.25 -15.10
C ILE A 385 -6.55 -17.60 -15.75
N PHE A 386 -5.64 -18.37 -15.15
CA PHE A 386 -5.27 -19.70 -15.63
C PHE A 386 -6.48 -20.64 -15.75
N ASN A 387 -7.31 -20.69 -14.71
CA ASN A 387 -8.51 -21.52 -14.66
C ASN A 387 -9.52 -21.12 -15.73
N GLU A 388 -9.79 -19.82 -15.91
CA GLU A 388 -10.70 -19.31 -16.94
C GLU A 388 -10.21 -19.63 -18.35
N LEU A 389 -8.93 -19.40 -18.64
CA LEU A 389 -8.33 -19.75 -19.93
C LEU A 389 -8.44 -21.25 -20.23
N CYS A 390 -8.16 -22.09 -19.24
CA CYS A 390 -8.27 -23.54 -19.40
C CYS A 390 -9.73 -24.01 -19.56
N ALA A 391 -10.65 -23.46 -18.78
CA ALA A 391 -12.08 -23.76 -18.86
C ALA A 391 -12.65 -23.41 -20.24
N ASN A 392 -12.31 -22.23 -20.76
CA ASN A 392 -12.71 -21.78 -22.09
C ASN A 392 -12.14 -22.70 -23.19
N ALA A 393 -10.86 -23.07 -23.11
CA ALA A 393 -10.24 -23.99 -24.06
C ALA A 393 -10.90 -25.37 -24.06
N ILE A 394 -11.23 -25.90 -22.87
CA ILE A 394 -11.95 -27.17 -22.71
C ILE A 394 -13.34 -27.06 -23.33
N GLN A 395 -14.10 -26.01 -22.99
CA GLN A 395 -15.46 -25.80 -23.49
C GLN A 395 -15.49 -25.69 -25.02
N GLU A 396 -14.52 -25.01 -25.64
CA GLU A 396 -14.41 -24.90 -27.09
C GLU A 396 -14.13 -26.26 -27.75
N ALA A 397 -13.26 -27.07 -27.15
CA ALA A 397 -12.84 -28.35 -27.73
C ALA A 397 -13.86 -29.49 -27.51
N ARG A 398 -14.66 -29.39 -26.44
CA ARG A 398 -15.59 -30.43 -25.97
C ARG A 398 -16.55 -30.98 -27.04
N PRO A 399 -17.27 -30.15 -27.84
CA PRO A 399 -18.27 -30.63 -28.81
C PRO A 399 -17.72 -31.53 -29.91
N VAL A 400 -16.41 -31.41 -30.21
CA VAL A 400 -15.72 -32.23 -31.21
C VAL A 400 -15.13 -33.46 -30.55
N LEU A 401 -14.39 -33.27 -29.46
CA LEU A 401 -13.52 -34.32 -28.90
C LEU A 401 -14.27 -35.37 -28.07
N GLU A 402 -15.36 -35.00 -27.36
CA GLU A 402 -16.13 -35.97 -26.55
C GLU A 402 -16.76 -37.10 -27.36
N LYS A 403 -16.92 -36.92 -28.68
CA LYS A 403 -17.41 -37.95 -29.60
C LYS A 403 -16.40 -39.08 -29.82
N HIS A 404 -15.14 -38.89 -29.41
CA HIS A 404 -14.06 -39.85 -29.61
C HIS A 404 -13.71 -40.60 -28.31
N ARG A 405 -13.38 -41.89 -28.43
CA ARG A 405 -13.09 -42.78 -27.30
C ARG A 405 -11.99 -42.23 -26.38
N GLY A 406 -12.29 -42.18 -25.08
CA GLY A 406 -11.36 -41.79 -24.02
C GLY A 406 -11.27 -40.29 -23.72
N TRP A 407 -11.92 -39.42 -24.51
CA TRP A 407 -11.82 -37.97 -24.29
C TRP A 407 -12.62 -37.47 -23.08
N LYS A 408 -13.71 -38.12 -22.71
CA LYS A 408 -14.45 -37.80 -21.48
C LYS A 408 -13.56 -37.94 -20.23
N ASP A 409 -12.75 -39.00 -20.18
CA ASP A 409 -11.79 -39.24 -19.11
C ASP A 409 -10.66 -38.18 -19.10
N ILE A 410 -10.13 -37.81 -20.28
CA ILE A 410 -9.15 -36.73 -20.41
C ILE A 410 -9.72 -35.40 -19.87
N PHE A 411 -10.96 -35.04 -20.24
CA PHE A 411 -11.58 -33.81 -19.75
C PHE A 411 -11.79 -33.81 -18.23
N ALA A 412 -12.27 -34.93 -17.67
CA ALA A 412 -12.42 -35.04 -16.22
C ALA A 412 -11.07 -34.89 -15.50
N LYS A 413 -10.01 -35.55 -15.99
CA LYS A 413 -8.66 -35.41 -15.45
C LYS A 413 -8.11 -34.00 -15.58
N LEU A 414 -8.38 -33.31 -16.69
CA LEU A 414 -7.98 -31.91 -16.87
C LEU A 414 -8.65 -31.02 -15.84
N ILE A 415 -9.96 -31.15 -15.63
CA ILE A 415 -10.70 -30.34 -14.66
C ILE A 415 -10.14 -30.53 -13.24
N VAL A 416 -9.90 -31.78 -12.83
CA VAL A 416 -9.27 -32.07 -11.53
C VAL A 416 -7.82 -31.56 -11.49
N GLY A 417 -7.06 -31.73 -12.57
CA GLY A 417 -5.70 -31.22 -12.69
C GLY A 417 -5.63 -29.70 -12.54
N ILE A 418 -6.55 -28.96 -13.15
CA ILE A 418 -6.64 -27.50 -13.03
C ILE A 418 -7.00 -27.11 -11.60
N ALA A 419 -8.01 -27.76 -10.99
CA ALA A 419 -8.41 -27.47 -9.61
C ALA A 419 -7.28 -27.74 -8.60
N THR A 420 -6.51 -28.81 -8.79
CA THR A 420 -5.38 -29.19 -7.92
C THR A 420 -4.13 -28.33 -8.12
N LEU A 421 -4.02 -27.62 -9.24
CA LEU A 421 -3.04 -26.56 -9.45
C LEU A 421 -3.42 -25.24 -8.74
N GLY A 422 -4.62 -25.18 -8.17
CA GLY A 422 -5.09 -24.08 -7.35
C GLY A 422 -4.36 -23.96 -6.02
N ILE A 423 -4.70 -22.88 -5.31
CA ILE A 423 -4.07 -22.44 -4.08
C ILE A 423 -4.51 -23.32 -2.91
N VAL A 424 -3.70 -24.33 -2.59
CA VAL A 424 -3.71 -24.93 -1.25
C VAL A 424 -2.61 -24.22 -0.45
N PRO A 425 -2.91 -23.57 0.69
CA PRO A 425 -1.89 -23.00 1.56
C PRO A 425 -0.81 -24.05 1.85
N ALA A 426 0.48 -23.69 1.77
CA ALA A 426 1.58 -24.63 2.01
C ALA A 426 1.45 -25.36 3.37
N ALA A 427 0.88 -24.68 4.38
CA ALA A 427 0.55 -25.27 5.68
C ALA A 427 -0.46 -26.45 5.61
N MET A 428 -1.42 -26.43 4.67
CA MET A 428 -2.36 -27.54 4.44
C MET A 428 -1.76 -28.66 3.58
N ALA A 429 -0.82 -28.34 2.68
CA ALA A 429 -0.09 -29.34 1.91
C ALA A 429 0.81 -30.23 2.81
N ILE A 430 1.26 -29.70 3.95
CA ILE A 430 2.02 -30.47 4.96
C ILE A 430 1.09 -31.37 5.78
N LYS A 431 -0.13 -30.93 6.12
CA LYS A 431 -1.09 -31.72 6.91
C LYS A 431 -1.71 -32.88 6.12
N SER A 432 -2.02 -32.72 4.83
CA SER A 432 -2.62 -33.81 4.03
C SER A 432 -1.64 -34.94 3.71
N LYS A 433 -0.33 -34.66 3.71
CA LYS A 433 0.72 -35.69 3.59
C LYS A 433 0.76 -36.67 4.77
N ILE A 434 0.23 -36.28 5.93
CA ILE A 434 0.24 -37.12 7.16
C ILE A 434 -0.98 -38.05 7.22
N GLN A 435 -2.05 -37.80 6.46
CA GLN A 435 -3.30 -38.58 6.60
C GLN A 435 -3.70 -39.46 5.41
N THR A 436 -3.27 -39.21 4.16
CA THR A 436 -3.85 -39.95 3.00
C THR A 436 -2.88 -40.55 1.99
N GLY A 437 -1.56 -40.43 2.14
CA GLY A 437 -0.60 -41.21 1.33
C GLY A 437 -0.83 -41.10 -0.19
N SER A 438 -0.51 -39.93 -0.77
CA SER A 438 -0.51 -39.59 -2.21
C SER A 438 -1.87 -39.28 -2.86
N PHE A 439 -1.97 -38.09 -3.47
CA PHE A 439 -2.97 -37.76 -4.48
C PHE A 439 -2.54 -38.39 -5.81
N SER A 440 -2.82 -39.68 -5.97
CA SER A 440 -2.56 -40.38 -7.23
C SER A 440 -3.81 -40.34 -8.11
N PHE A 441 -3.69 -39.70 -9.29
CA PHE A 441 -4.66 -39.82 -10.40
C PHE A 441 -4.96 -41.27 -10.84
N ARG A 442 -4.29 -42.27 -10.25
CA ARG A 442 -4.61 -43.69 -10.41
C ARG A 442 -6.03 -44.05 -9.94
N LEU A 443 -6.63 -43.31 -8.99
CA LEU A 443 -8.02 -43.56 -8.55
C LEU A 443 -9.07 -43.26 -9.64
N LEU A 444 -8.77 -42.37 -10.60
CA LEU A 444 -9.69 -42.06 -11.71
C LEU A 444 -9.67 -43.13 -12.82
N LYS A 445 -8.66 -44.01 -12.88
CA LYS A 445 -8.62 -45.10 -13.88
C LYS A 445 -9.77 -46.10 -13.71
N THR A 446 -10.43 -46.13 -12.55
CA THR A 446 -11.50 -47.06 -12.20
C THR A 446 -12.82 -46.37 -11.85
N ALA A 447 -12.92 -45.05 -12.00
CA ALA A 447 -14.13 -44.30 -11.66
C ALA A 447 -15.20 -44.44 -12.75
N SER A 448 -16.43 -44.75 -12.34
CA SER A 448 -17.58 -44.82 -13.24
C SER A 448 -17.95 -43.44 -13.79
N HIS A 449 -18.65 -43.39 -14.93
CA HIS A 449 -19.09 -42.13 -15.57
C HIS A 449 -19.79 -41.17 -14.60
N LYS A 450 -20.65 -41.67 -13.69
CA LYS A 450 -21.32 -40.84 -12.68
C LYS A 450 -20.36 -40.22 -11.67
N GLN A 451 -19.27 -40.89 -11.32
CA GLN A 451 -18.27 -40.36 -10.40
C GLN A 451 -17.44 -39.25 -11.04
N LEU A 452 -17.16 -39.32 -12.34
CA LEU A 452 -16.49 -38.24 -13.07
C LEU A 452 -17.36 -36.97 -13.13
N ASP A 453 -18.67 -37.10 -13.35
CA ASP A 453 -19.61 -35.97 -13.35
C ASP A 453 -19.74 -35.33 -11.95
N ILE A 454 -19.74 -36.14 -10.89
CA ILE A 454 -19.75 -35.67 -9.49
C ILE A 454 -18.44 -34.94 -9.15
N ILE A 455 -17.29 -35.48 -9.56
CA ILE A 455 -15.99 -34.86 -9.35
C ILE A 455 -15.86 -33.57 -10.15
N GLU A 456 -16.37 -33.52 -11.39
CA GLU A 456 -16.44 -32.30 -12.19
C GLU A 456 -17.33 -31.24 -11.52
N LYS A 457 -18.48 -31.65 -10.95
CA LYS A 457 -19.37 -30.77 -10.20
C LYS A 457 -18.69 -30.25 -8.92
N GLN A 458 -18.09 -31.12 -8.13
CA GLN A 458 -17.38 -30.77 -6.89
C GLN A 458 -16.15 -29.88 -7.16
N ALA A 459 -15.38 -30.16 -8.22
CA ALA A 459 -14.24 -29.35 -8.62
C ALA A 459 -14.65 -27.94 -9.08
N ARG A 460 -15.85 -27.80 -9.67
CA ARG A 460 -16.44 -26.48 -9.99
C ARG A 460 -16.97 -25.75 -8.75
N GLU A 461 -17.36 -26.49 -7.71
CA GLU A 461 -17.83 -25.95 -6.41
C GLU A 461 -16.67 -25.61 -5.44
N LEU A 462 -15.44 -26.07 -5.72
CA LEU A 462 -14.23 -25.67 -5.01
C LEU A 462 -13.85 -24.22 -5.38
N GLU A 463 -14.61 -23.25 -4.89
CA GLU A 463 -14.07 -21.90 -4.74
C GLU A 463 -13.00 -21.88 -3.63
N PRO A 464 -11.97 -21.01 -3.73
CA PRO A 464 -10.99 -20.85 -2.67
C PRO A 464 -11.71 -20.42 -1.39
N ILE A 465 -11.60 -21.26 -0.35
CA ILE A 465 -12.15 -21.03 0.98
C ILE A 465 -11.75 -19.62 1.43
N GLN A 466 -12.75 -18.75 1.63
CA GLN A 466 -12.55 -17.49 2.32
C GLN A 466 -12.11 -17.82 3.75
N THR A 467 -10.89 -17.45 4.14
CA THR A 467 -10.58 -17.30 5.55
C THR A 467 -11.44 -16.17 6.06
N ILE A 468 -12.52 -16.54 6.75
CA ILE A 468 -13.23 -15.65 7.67
C ILE A 468 -12.18 -15.24 8.71
N SER A 469 -11.77 -13.97 8.69
CA SER A 469 -11.06 -13.39 9.83
C SER A 469 -11.96 -13.56 11.04
N MET A 470 -11.55 -14.39 12.00
CA MET A 470 -12.11 -14.35 13.33
C MET A 470 -11.66 -13.04 13.98
N ASN A 471 -12.64 -12.27 14.45
CA ASN A 471 -12.49 -10.97 15.10
C ASN A 471 -11.43 -10.94 16.20
#